data_AF-A0A933YKA3-F1
#
_entry.id   AF-A0A933YKA3-F1
#
_cell.length_a   1.000
_cell.length_b   1.000
_cell.length_c   1.000
_cell.angle_alpha   90.00
_cell.angle_beta   90.00
_cell.angle_gamma   90.00
#
_symmetry.space_group_name_H-M   'P 1'
#
loop_
_entity.id
_entity.type
_entity.pdbx_description
1 polymer ?
#
loop_
_entity_poly.entity_id
_entity_poly.type
_entity_poly.pdbx_seq_one_letter_code
_entity_poly.pdbx_strand_id
1 'polypeptide(L)' 'MNAIEFTTTPQAGVITIPQEYRDEIEGEVRVIVLKENDKKTGVELRKELEAVFEKYKGVTPFQGIDPVEWQREQRREWH' A
#
# COMPACT_ATOMS: atom_id res chain seq x y z
N MET A 1 1.36 16.45 34.15
CA MET A 1 0.30 16.00 33.24
C MET A 1 0.85 14.75 32.60
N ASN A 2 0.30 13.57 32.89
CA ASN A 2 0.82 12.29 32.39
C ASN A 2 -0.04 11.88 31.19
N ALA A 3 0.58 11.50 30.08
CA ALA A 3 -0.11 11.04 28.88
C ALA A 3 0.17 9.55 28.69
N ILE A 4 -0.89 8.77 28.50
CA ILE A 4 -0.80 7.34 28.19
C ILE A 4 -1.08 7.20 26.70
N GLU A 5 -0.13 6.61 25.98
CA GLU A 5 -0.24 6.35 24.55
C GLU A 5 -0.34 4.85 24.31
N PHE A 6 -1.40 4.44 23.61
CA PHE A 6 -1.58 3.06 23.18
C PHE A 6 -2.28 3.01 21.82
N THR A 7 -1.97 1.98 21.05
CA THR A 7 -2.60 1.72 19.76
C THR A 7 -3.70 0.69 19.95
N THR A 8 -4.91 0.99 19.49
CA THR A 8 -6.01 0.03 19.50
C THR A 8 -6.93 0.24 18.30
N THR A 9 -7.69 -0.79 17.96
CA THR A 9 -8.73 -0.71 16.92
C THR A 9 -10.09 -0.51 17.59
N PRO A 10 -10.82 0.57 17.27
CA PRO A 10 -12.18 0.75 17.79
C PRO A 10 -13.10 -0.41 17.35
N GLN A 11 -13.86 -0.98 18.29
CA GLN A 11 -14.84 -2.03 18.01
C GLN A 11 -16.25 -1.48 18.26
N ALA A 12 -17.10 -1.47 17.23
CA ALA A 12 -18.46 -0.93 17.32
C ALA A 12 -18.55 0.50 17.91
N GLY A 13 -17.54 1.33 17.64
CA GLY A 13 -17.46 2.70 18.17
C GLY A 13 -16.92 2.82 19.60
N VAL A 14 -16.52 1.71 20.21
CA VAL A 14 -15.92 1.67 21.56
C VAL A 14 -14.40 1.51 21.45
N ILE A 15 -13.66 2.39 22.13
CA ILE A 15 -12.21 2.27 22.33
C ILE A 15 -11.99 1.59 23.68
N THR A 16 -11.53 0.36 23.66
CA THR A 16 -11.23 -0.39 24.88
C THR A 16 -9.82 -0.07 25.35
N ILE A 17 -9.71 0.44 26.58
CA ILE A 17 -8.43 0.66 27.24
C ILE A 17 -7.81 -0.70 27.58
N PRO A 18 -6.55 -0.97 27.19
CA PRO A 18 -5.83 -2.19 27.56
C PRO A 18 -5.78 -2.40 29.08
N GLN A 19 -5.74 -3.65 29.53
CA GLN A 19 -5.88 -4.00 30.94
C GLN A 19 -4.73 -3.43 31.79
N GLU A 20 -3.53 -3.35 31.21
CA GLU A 20 -2.32 -2.80 31.80
C GLU A 20 -2.43 -1.33 32.20
N TYR A 21 -3.38 -0.57 31.63
CA TYR A 21 -3.56 0.86 31.92
C TYR A 21 -4.81 1.16 32.77
N ARG A 22 -5.59 0.14 33.16
CA ARG A 22 -6.85 0.35 33.91
C ARG A 22 -6.63 1.01 35.26
N ASP A 23 -5.60 0.59 35.98
CA ASP A 23 -5.32 1.09 37.33
C ASP A 23 -4.72 2.51 37.30
N GLU A 24 -4.24 2.96 36.14
CA GLU A 24 -3.71 4.31 35.93
C GLU A 24 -4.78 5.31 35.48
N ILE A 25 -5.96 4.83 35.09
CA ILE A 25 -7.05 5.63 34.52
C ILE A 25 -8.28 5.51 35.42
N GLU A 26 -8.41 6.45 36.36
CA GLU A 26 -9.61 6.63 37.16
C GLU A 26 -10.40 7.86 36.69
N GLY A 27 -11.70 7.67 36.40
CA GLY A 27 -12.61 8.76 36.06
C GLY A 27 -12.70 9.11 34.57
N GLU A 28 -13.17 10.33 34.28
CA GLU A 28 -13.36 10.83 32.92
C GLU A 28 -12.03 11.29 32.32
N VAL A 29 -11.69 10.79 31.13
CA VAL A 29 -10.43 11.11 30.45
C VAL A 29 -10.65 11.68 29.06
N ARG A 30 -9.75 12.58 28.65
CA ARG A 30 -9.69 13.13 27.30
C ARG A 30 -8.89 12.20 26.40
N VAL A 31 -9.52 11.75 25.31
CA VAL A 31 -8.88 10.89 24.29
C VAL A 31 -8.53 11.72 23.05
N ILE A 32 -7.32 11.54 22.50
CA ILE A 32 -6.91 12.10 21.21
C ILE A 32 -6.83 10.95 20.21
N VAL A 33 -7.59 11.03 19.12
CA VAL A 33 -7.59 10.02 18.06
C VAL A 33 -6.81 10.55 16.87
N LEU A 34 -5.69 9.89 16.56
CA LEU A 34 -4.90 10.16 15.37
C LEU A 34 -5.26 9.11 14.31
N LYS A 35 -5.62 9.57 13.12
CA LYS A 35 -5.95 8.70 11.99
C LYS A 35 -4.85 8.82 10.95
N GLU A 36 -4.12 7.74 10.72
CA GLU A 36 -3.25 7.63 9.56
C GLU A 36 -4.13 7.51 8.31
N ASN A 37 -3.90 8.39 7.33
CA ASN A 37 -4.60 8.33 6.05
C ASN A 37 -3.95 7.22 5.20
N ASP A 38 -4.31 5.97 5.44
CA ASP A 38 -3.92 4.84 4.58
C ASP A 38 -4.55 4.89 3.18
N LYS A 39 -5.50 5.81 2.97
CA LYS A 39 -5.97 6.09 1.62
C LYS A 39 -4.90 6.90 0.91
N LYS A 40 -4.06 6.21 0.14
CA LYS A 40 -3.33 6.83 -0.96
C LYS A 40 -4.32 7.73 -1.70
N THR A 41 -4.08 9.03 -1.67
CA THR A 41 -4.88 9.99 -2.41
C THR A 41 -4.79 9.63 -3.89
N GLY A 42 -5.81 9.97 -4.70
CA GLY A 42 -5.76 9.70 -6.14
C GLY A 42 -4.52 10.27 -6.84
N VAL A 43 -3.90 11.29 -6.23
CA VAL A 43 -2.64 11.91 -6.65
C VAL A 43 -1.44 10.97 -6.44
N GLU A 44 -1.39 10.23 -5.34
CA GLU A 44 -0.31 9.28 -5.03
C GLU A 44 -0.39 8.04 -5.93
N LEU A 45 -1.60 7.54 -6.19
CA LEU A 45 -1.84 6.46 -7.16
C LEU A 45 -1.38 6.84 -8.57
N ARG A 46 -1.63 8.09 -8.99
CA ARG A 46 -1.21 8.58 -10.31
C ARG A 46 0.31 8.65 -10.43
N LYS A 47 1.01 9.11 -9.39
CA LYS A 47 2.49 9.14 -9.37
C LYS A 47 3.09 7.74 -9.40
N GLU A 48 2.50 6.77 -8.68
CA GLU A 48 2.95 5.38 -8.75
C GLU A 48 2.74 4.78 -10.14
N LEU A 49 1.58 5.03 -10.77
CA LEU A 49 1.32 4.61 -12.14
C LEU A 49 2.31 5.22 -13.13
N GLU A 50 2.58 6.53 -13.04
CA GLU A 50 3.57 7.21 -13.89
C GLU A 50 4.98 6.61 -13.71
N ALA A 51 5.38 6.30 -12.47
CA ALA A 51 6.66 5.64 -12.19
C ALA A 51 6.73 4.21 -12.77
N VAL A 52 5.62 3.47 -12.75
CA VAL A 52 5.51 2.15 -13.40
C VAL A 52 5.63 2.30 -14.91
N PHE A 53 4.89 3.22 -15.53
CA PHE A 53 4.97 3.45 -16.98
C PHE A 53 6.37 3.89 -17.44
N GLU A 54 7.07 4.74 -16.67
CA GLU A 54 8.46 5.09 -16.97
C GLU A 54 9.40 3.88 -16.95
N LYS A 55 9.24 2.95 -16.01
CA LYS A 55 10.02 1.70 -15.98
C LYS A 55 9.78 0.83 -17.22
N TYR A 56 8.57 0.85 -17.77
CA TYR A 56 8.20 0.05 -18.94
C TYR A 56 8.45 0.77 -20.28
N LYS A 57 8.66 2.09 -20.31
CA LYS A 57 8.98 2.83 -21.55
C LYS A 57 10.27 2.35 -22.24
N GLY A 58 11.23 1.81 -21.48
CA GLY A 58 12.45 1.23 -22.02
C GLY A 58 12.35 -0.25 -22.41
N VAL A 59 11.24 -0.92 -22.06
CA VAL A 59 11.03 -2.32 -22.39
C VAL A 59 10.22 -2.38 -23.68
N THR A 60 10.92 -2.32 -24.81
CA THR A 60 10.29 -2.68 -26.08
C THR A 60 10.37 -4.21 -26.16
N PRO A 61 9.25 -4.96 -26.04
CA PRO A 61 9.29 -6.43 -26.02
C PRO A 61 9.83 -7.06 -27.31
N PHE A 62 10.12 -6.23 -28.32
CA PHE A 62 10.66 -6.61 -29.62
C PHE A 62 11.90 -5.80 -30.04
N GLN A 63 12.53 -5.02 -29.15
CA GLN A 63 13.80 -4.37 -29.49
C GLN A 63 14.89 -5.44 -29.57
N GLY A 64 15.33 -5.75 -30.79
CA GLY A 64 16.38 -6.73 -31.08
C GLY A 64 15.89 -8.07 -31.62
N ILE A 65 14.57 -8.28 -31.74
CA ILE A 65 14.02 -9.46 -32.42
C ILE A 65 13.83 -9.08 -33.89
N ASP A 66 14.48 -9.81 -34.82
CA ASP A 66 14.11 -9.77 -36.24
C ASP A 66 12.76 -10.50 -36.40
N PRO A 67 11.68 -9.78 -36.74
CA PRO A 67 10.34 -10.38 -36.83
C PRO A 67 10.28 -11.53 -37.84
N VAL A 68 11.14 -11.51 -38.87
CA VAL A 68 11.17 -12.53 -39.92
C VAL A 68 11.83 -13.81 -39.42
N GLU A 69 12.92 -13.71 -38.66
CA GLU A 69 13.58 -14.88 -38.06
C GLU A 69 12.71 -15.53 -36.99
N TRP A 70 12.10 -14.73 -36.11
CA TRP A 70 11.19 -15.24 -35.09
C TRP A 70 10.01 -16.00 -35.71
N GLN A 71 9.42 -15.49 -36.79
CA GLN A 71 8.35 -16.18 -37.52
C GLN A 71 8.81 -17.47 -38.22
N ARG A 72 10.09 -17.57 -38.60
CA ARG A 72 10.66 -18.78 -39.20
C ARG A 72 10.90 -19.86 -38.15
N GLU A 73 11.38 -19.47 -36.98
CA GLU A 73 11.63 -20.37 -35.85
C GLU A 73 10.33 -20.96 -35.31
N GLN A 74 9.31 -20.11 -35.10
CA GLN A 74 7.98 -20.56 -34.70
C GLN A 74 7.35 -21.54 -35.71
N ARG A 75 7.55 -21.31 -37.02
CA ARG A 75 7.09 -22.27 -38.05
C ARG A 75 7.85 -23.58 -38.03
N ARG A 76 9.14 -23.57 -37.68
CA ARG A 76 9.95 -24.79 -37.57
C ARG A 76 9.57 -25.62 -36.35
N GLU A 77 9.24 -24.97 -35.22
CA GLU A 77 8.79 -25.67 -34.00
C GLU A 77 7.43 -26.36 -34.16
N TRP A 78 6.61 -25.93 -35.13
CA TRP A 78 5.29 -26.48 -35.40
C TRP A 78 5.28 -27.61 -36.45
N HIS A 79 6.45 -27.95 -37.02
CA HIS A 79 6.65 -28.99 -38.03
C HIS A 79 7.57 -30.11 -37.53
#